data_AF-A0A7W1LZS6-F1
#
_entry.id   AF-A0A7W1LZS6-F1
#
_cell.length_a   1.000
_cell.length_b   1.000
_cell.length_c   1.000
_cell.angle_alpha   90.00
_cell.angle_beta   90.00
_cell.angle_gamma   90.00
#
_symmetry.space_group_name_H-M   'P 1'
#
loop_
_entity.id
_entity.type
_entity.pdbx_description
1 polymer ?
#
loop_
_entity_poly.entity_id
_entity_poly.type
_entity_poly.pdbx_seq_one_letter_code
_entity_poly.pdbx_strand_id
1 'polypeptide(L)'
;MKRNGERGSILATAALGMLALLFAVGLGVDVSHLYVAKAELQNAADAAALAGASALNSSAAGITEATDRAVITMQNKYEFNHNKVTFPRTNVLFSEHLNGPYMNEGSASAAGVANTIRYVQ
;
A
#
# COMPACT_ATOMS: atom_id res chain seq x y z
N MET A 1 -11.59 -20.92 61.66
CA MET A 1 -11.53 -19.70 60.81
C MET A 1 -11.53 -20.15 59.35
N LYS A 2 -12.57 -19.82 58.57
CA LYS A 2 -12.85 -20.40 57.24
C LYS A 2 -12.25 -19.50 56.16
N ARG A 3 -11.03 -19.81 55.70
CA ARG A 3 -10.23 -19.06 54.70
C ARG A 3 -10.71 -19.24 53.24
N ASN A 4 -12.02 -19.40 53.02
CA ASN A 4 -12.55 -19.83 51.73
C ASN A 4 -12.91 -18.67 50.78
N GLY A 5 -12.98 -17.43 51.27
CA GLY A 5 -13.31 -16.24 50.46
C GLY A 5 -12.15 -15.64 49.67
N GLU A 6 -10.91 -15.79 50.14
CA GLU A 6 -9.72 -15.15 49.53
C GLU A 6 -9.34 -15.82 48.20
N ARG A 7 -9.54 -17.14 48.07
CA ARG A 7 -9.21 -17.90 46.85
C ARG A 7 -10.11 -17.56 45.66
N GLY A 8 -11.38 -17.24 45.90
CA GLY A 8 -12.32 -16.84 44.83
C GLY A 8 -12.00 -15.45 44.27
N SER A 9 -11.58 -14.51 45.14
CA SER A 9 -11.20 -13.16 44.72
C SER A 9 -9.93 -13.15 43.87
N ILE A 10 -8.94 -13.99 44.18
CA ILE A 10 -7.69 -14.09 43.40
C ILE A 10 -7.99 -14.59 41.99
N LEU A 11 -8.86 -15.59 41.84
CA LEU A 11 -9.24 -16.13 40.54
C LEU A 11 -9.95 -15.09 39.67
N ALA A 12 -10.88 -14.32 40.26
CA ALA A 12 -11.59 -13.25 39.55
C ALA A 12 -10.63 -12.14 39.06
N THR A 13 -9.75 -11.65 39.95
CA THR A 13 -8.76 -10.62 39.59
C THR A 13 -7.77 -11.13 38.54
N ALA A 14 -7.31 -12.39 38.66
CA ALA A 14 -6.43 -13.00 37.67
C ALA A 14 -7.10 -13.14 36.31
N ALA A 15 -8.37 -13.55 36.25
CA ALA A 15 -9.13 -13.65 35.00
C ALA A 15 -9.29 -12.28 34.32
N LEU A 16 -9.64 -11.24 35.08
CA LEU A 16 -9.75 -9.87 34.56
C LEU A 16 -8.39 -9.31 34.11
N GLY A 17 -7.32 -9.60 34.86
CA GLY A 17 -5.96 -9.21 34.49
C GLY A 17 -5.50 -9.90 33.20
N MET A 18 -5.73 -11.21 33.06
CA MET A 18 -5.44 -11.93 31.82
C MET A 18 -6.24 -11.39 30.64
N LEU A 19 -7.53 -11.09 30.83
CA LEU A 19 -8.36 -10.49 29.79
C LEU A 19 -7.79 -9.13 29.34
N ALA A 20 -7.40 -8.26 30.28
CA ALA A 20 -6.81 -6.97 29.97
C ALA A 20 -5.48 -7.11 29.22
N LEU A 21 -4.63 -8.06 29.62
CA LEU A 21 -3.36 -8.34 28.93
C LEU A 21 -3.59 -8.87 27.51
N LEU A 22 -4.50 -9.82 27.32
CA LEU A 22 -4.83 -10.35 25.99
C LEU A 22 -5.41 -9.26 25.08
N PHE A 23 -6.26 -8.39 25.63
CA PHE A 23 -6.79 -7.24 24.89
C PHE A 23 -5.68 -6.27 24.46
N ALA A 24 -4.77 -5.93 25.37
CA ALA A 24 -3.64 -5.05 25.06
C ALA A 24 -2.70 -5.66 24.01
N VAL A 25 -2.42 -6.96 24.10
CA VAL A 25 -1.60 -7.68 23.10
C VAL A 25 -2.30 -7.72 21.75
N GLY A 26 -3.59 -8.07 21.71
CA GLY A 26 -4.38 -8.11 20.47
C GLY A 26 -4.37 -6.77 19.74
N LEU A 27 -4.68 -5.68 20.46
CA LEU A 27 -4.61 -4.33 19.88
C LEU A 27 -3.20 -3.96 19.42
N GLY A 28 -2.17 -4.34 20.18
CA GLY A 28 -0.77 -4.10 19.79
C GLY A 28 -0.40 -4.80 18.48
N VAL A 29 -0.85 -6.04 18.29
CA VAL A 29 -0.65 -6.81 17.05
C VAL A 29 -1.40 -6.16 15.89
N ASP A 30 -2.66 -5.78 16.07
CA ASP A 30 -3.48 -5.17 15.02
C ASP A 30 -2.87 -3.84 14.54
N VAL A 31 -2.47 -2.97 15.48
CA VAL A 31 -1.81 -1.70 15.17
C VAL A 31 -0.50 -1.94 14.43
N SER A 32 0.33 -2.87 14.93
CA SER A 32 1.61 -3.19 14.28
C SER A 32 1.41 -3.65 12.84
N HIS A 33 0.42 -4.50 12.59
CA HIS A 33 0.09 -4.98 11.25
C HIS A 33 -0.36 -3.84 10.32
N LEU A 34 -1.22 -2.94 10.79
CA LEU A 34 -1.64 -1.77 10.01
C LEU A 34 -0.46 -0.87 9.63
N TYR A 35 0.49 -0.64 10.54
CA TYR A 35 1.67 0.18 10.25
C TYR A 35 2.60 -0.48 9.23
N VAL A 36 2.81 -1.79 9.33
CA VAL A 36 3.61 -2.54 8.34
C VAL A 36 2.95 -2.46 6.97
N ALA A 37 1.65 -2.77 6.87
CA ALA A 37 0.92 -2.70 5.60
C ALA A 37 1.00 -1.30 4.98
N LYS A 38 0.85 -0.23 5.79
CA LYS A 38 1.02 1.14 5.32
C LYS A 38 2.42 1.39 4.74
N ALA A 39 3.47 0.99 5.46
CA ALA A 39 4.85 1.20 5.03
C ALA A 39 5.16 0.44 3.73
N GLU A 40 4.68 -0.80 3.62
CA GLU A 40 4.87 -1.58 2.40
C GLU A 40 4.13 -0.99 1.19
N LEU A 41 2.90 -0.49 1.38
CA LEU A 41 2.15 0.19 0.32
C LEU A 41 2.82 1.48 -0.14
N GLN A 42 3.38 2.25 0.78
CA GLN A 42 4.15 3.47 0.45
C GLN A 42 5.41 3.12 -0.34
N ASN A 43 6.16 2.11 0.11
CA ASN A 43 7.33 1.64 -0.61
C ASN A 43 6.98 1.10 -2.01
N ALA A 44 5.85 0.41 -2.15
CA ALA A 44 5.36 -0.06 -3.45
C ALA A 44 4.99 1.12 -4.37
N ALA A 45 4.33 2.15 -3.84
CA ALA A 45 4.01 3.38 -4.56
C ALA A 45 5.25 4.10 -5.08
N ASP A 46 6.24 4.30 -4.21
CA ASP A 46 7.50 4.96 -4.60
C ASP A 46 8.28 4.13 -5.63
N ALA A 47 8.32 2.81 -5.45
CA ALA A 47 8.95 1.90 -6.39
C ALA A 47 8.23 1.90 -7.75
N ALA A 48 6.90 1.97 -7.77
CA ALA A 48 6.12 2.02 -9.00
C ALA A 48 6.29 3.35 -9.74
N ALA A 49 6.30 4.48 -9.02
CA ALA A 49 6.59 5.79 -9.60
C ALA A 49 7.99 5.80 -10.24
N LEU A 50 9.00 5.25 -9.55
CA LEU A 50 10.35 5.12 -10.10
C LEU A 50 10.40 4.17 -11.30
N ALA A 51 9.70 3.03 -11.23
CA ALA A 51 9.64 2.06 -12.31
C ALA A 51 8.99 2.66 -13.57
N GLY A 52 7.86 3.35 -13.42
CA GLY A 52 7.19 4.09 -14.49
C GLY A 52 8.08 5.18 -15.07
N ALA A 53 8.68 6.02 -14.22
CA ALA A 53 9.54 7.11 -14.67
C ALA A 53 10.76 6.60 -15.45
N SER A 54 11.37 5.50 -15.00
CA SER A 54 12.53 4.89 -15.67
C SER A 54 12.20 4.24 -17.02
N ALA A 55 10.92 4.03 -17.33
CA ALA A 55 10.47 3.43 -18.59
C ALA A 55 10.09 4.48 -19.65
N LEU A 56 9.92 5.75 -19.24
CA LEU A 56 9.60 6.83 -20.16
C LEU A 56 10.74 7.05 -21.16
N ASN A 57 10.40 7.09 -22.44
CA ASN A 57 11.35 7.26 -23.54
C ASN A 57 10.82 8.16 -24.67
N SER A 58 9.88 9.05 -24.36
CA SER A 58 9.26 9.98 -25.32
C SER A 58 8.53 9.31 -26.50
N SER A 59 8.18 8.02 -26.39
CA SER A 59 7.41 7.26 -27.37
C SER A 59 6.13 6.72 -26.76
N ALA A 60 5.10 6.51 -27.60
CA ALA A 60 3.85 5.87 -27.22
C ALA A 60 4.08 4.49 -26.57
N ALA A 61 5.05 3.73 -27.08
CA ALA A 61 5.45 2.45 -26.50
C ALA A 61 6.05 2.60 -25.10
N GLY A 62 6.78 3.69 -24.83
CA GLY A 62 7.29 4.01 -23.50
C GLY A 62 6.21 4.39 -22.50
N ILE A 63 5.12 5.01 -22.95
CA ILE A 63 3.95 5.28 -22.10
C ILE A 63 3.29 3.97 -21.66
N THR A 64 3.10 3.04 -22.59
CA THR A 64 2.55 1.71 -22.27
C THR A 64 3.47 0.93 -21.35
N GLU A 65 4.78 0.89 -21.64
CA GLU A 65 5.77 0.23 -20.80
C GLU A 65 5.86 0.86 -19.40
N ALA A 66 5.79 2.18 -19.30
CA ALA A 66 5.74 2.88 -18.01
C ALA A 66 4.52 2.48 -17.19
N THR A 67 3.37 2.35 -17.84
CA THR A 67 2.14 1.87 -17.20
C THR A 67 2.28 0.41 -16.75
N ASP A 68 2.82 -0.47 -17.60
CA ASP A 68 3.05 -1.88 -17.28
C ASP A 68 3.96 -2.04 -16.06
N ARG A 69 5.10 -1.34 -16.08
CA ARG A 69 6.09 -1.41 -15.00
C ARG A 69 5.57 -0.84 -13.70
N ALA A 70 4.88 0.30 -13.73
CA ALA A 70 4.26 0.86 -12.53
C ALA A 70 3.23 -0.12 -11.93
N VAL A 71 2.34 -0.68 -12.74
CA VAL A 71 1.29 -1.61 -12.29
C VAL A 71 1.87 -2.90 -11.72
N ILE A 72 2.92 -3.46 -12.33
CA ILE A 72 3.57 -4.68 -11.84
C ILE A 72 4.26 -4.43 -10.51
N THR A 73 4.96 -3.31 -10.36
CA THR A 73 5.68 -2.97 -9.12
C THR A 73 4.73 -2.60 -7.96
N MET A 74 3.52 -2.09 -8.26
CA MET A 74 2.50 -1.79 -7.24
C MET A 74 1.87 -3.01 -6.56
N GLN A 75 2.11 -4.25 -7.04
CA GLN A 75 1.43 -5.46 -6.56
C GLN A 75 1.94 -5.92 -5.18
N ASN A 76 1.72 -5.12 -4.14
CA ASN A 76 1.89 -5.55 -2.75
C ASN A 76 0.91 -6.70 -2.41
N LYS A 77 1.32 -7.59 -1.50
CA LYS A 77 0.49 -8.69 -1.02
C LYS A 77 0.13 -8.51 0.45
N TYR A 78 -1.16 -8.60 0.76
CA TYR A 78 -1.69 -8.53 2.13
C TYR A 78 -2.26 -9.90 2.56
N GLU A 79 -2.69 -10.03 3.82
CA GLU A 79 -3.11 -11.32 4.43
C GLU A 79 -2.02 -12.40 4.33
N PHE A 80 -0.83 -12.12 4.87
CA PHE A 80 0.29 -13.08 4.87
C PHE A 80 0.63 -13.62 3.47
N ASN A 81 0.75 -12.71 2.49
CA ASN A 81 1.07 -13.02 1.09
C ASN A 81 -0.01 -13.78 0.28
N HIS A 82 -1.24 -13.90 0.78
CA HIS A 82 -2.31 -14.62 0.06
C HIS A 82 -3.04 -13.75 -0.96
N ASN A 83 -3.28 -12.48 -0.65
CA ASN A 83 -4.07 -11.60 -1.49
C ASN A 83 -3.21 -10.50 -2.11
N LYS A 84 -3.36 -10.26 -3.41
CA LYS A 84 -2.67 -9.17 -4.11
C LYS A 84 -3.51 -7.90 -4.09
N VAL A 85 -2.87 -6.76 -3.87
CA VAL A 85 -3.46 -5.47 -4.17
C VAL A 85 -3.55 -5.33 -5.69
N THR A 86 -4.74 -4.99 -6.18
CA THR A 86 -4.95 -4.67 -7.60
C THR A 86 -4.80 -3.17 -7.78
N PHE A 87 -3.82 -2.76 -8.58
CA PHE A 87 -3.61 -1.36 -8.96
C PHE A 87 -4.08 -1.15 -10.41
N PRO A 88 -5.21 -0.47 -10.64
CA PRO A 88 -5.72 -0.26 -11.99
C PRO A 88 -4.77 0.57 -12.85
N ARG A 89 -4.64 0.23 -14.13
CA ARG A 89 -3.85 1.03 -15.10
C ARG A 89 -4.30 2.48 -15.17
N THR A 90 -5.59 2.74 -14.95
CA THR A 90 -6.17 4.09 -14.96
C THR A 90 -5.66 4.99 -13.83
N ASN A 91 -4.99 4.42 -12.82
CA ASN A 91 -4.35 5.18 -11.75
C ASN A 91 -2.93 5.61 -12.10
N VAL A 92 -2.34 5.11 -13.19
CA VAL A 92 -1.09 5.65 -13.73
C VAL A 92 -1.43 6.83 -14.64
N LEU A 93 -0.92 8.00 -14.29
CA LEU A 93 -1.22 9.23 -14.97
C LEU A 93 0.05 9.93 -15.45
N PHE A 94 -0.07 10.66 -16.56
CA PHE A 94 1.05 11.28 -17.25
C PHE A 94 0.88 12.80 -17.33
N SER A 95 1.99 13.53 -17.39
CA SER A 95 1.97 14.98 -17.61
C SER A 95 3.23 15.50 -18.31
N GLU A 96 3.07 16.62 -19.01
CA GLU A 96 4.18 17.41 -19.58
C GLU A 96 4.89 18.27 -18.52
N HIS A 97 4.20 18.54 -17.41
CA HIS A 97 4.68 19.43 -16.34
C HIS A 97 4.58 18.73 -14.98
N LEU A 98 5.46 19.11 -14.05
CA LEU A 98 5.52 18.52 -12.70
C LEU A 98 4.17 18.59 -11.96
N ASN A 99 3.44 19.71 -12.11
CA ASN A 99 2.13 19.96 -11.51
C ASN A 99 1.03 20.20 -12.57
N GLY A 100 1.22 19.67 -13.78
CA GLY A 100 0.31 19.92 -14.89
C GLY A 100 -1.01 19.17 -14.76
N PRO A 101 -2.00 19.47 -15.62
CA PRO A 101 -3.13 18.56 -15.78
C PRO A 101 -2.58 17.18 -16.13
N TYR A 102 -3.08 16.16 -15.44
CA TYR A 102 -2.69 14.78 -15.67
C TYR A 102 -3.63 14.11 -16.66
N MET A 103 -3.08 13.28 -17.53
CA MET A 103 -3.84 12.56 -18.56
C MET A 103 -3.62 11.06 -18.45
N ASN A 104 -4.62 10.30 -18.90
CA ASN A 104 -4.56 8.84 -18.93
C ASN A 104 -3.61 8.33 -20.01
N GLU A 105 -3.22 7.06 -19.89
CA GLU A 105 -2.37 6.32 -20.85
C GLU A 105 -2.81 6.52 -22.31
N GLY A 106 -4.11 6.42 -22.61
CA GLY A 106 -4.63 6.55 -23.97
C GLY A 106 -4.42 7.93 -24.58
N SER A 107 -4.52 8.99 -23.77
CA SER A 107 -4.28 10.35 -24.21
C SER A 107 -2.78 10.65 -24.31
N ALA A 108 -1.99 10.15 -23.36
CA ALA A 108 -0.54 10.34 -23.32
C ALA A 108 0.19 9.61 -24.46
N SER A 109 -0.32 8.45 -24.89
CA SER A 109 0.23 7.67 -25.99
C SER A 109 -0.18 8.17 -27.38
N ALA A 110 -0.99 9.23 -27.48
CA ALA A 110 -1.39 9.80 -28.75
C ALA A 110 -0.19 10.35 -29.55
N ALA A 111 -0.27 10.22 -30.88
CA ALA A 111 0.77 10.72 -31.77
C ALA A 111 0.97 12.23 -31.60
N GLY A 112 2.21 12.65 -31.39
CA GLY A 112 2.57 14.05 -31.11
C GLY A 112 2.51 14.46 -29.63
N VAL A 113 1.80 13.72 -28.78
CA VAL A 113 1.73 13.94 -27.32
C VAL A 113 2.78 13.12 -26.59
N ALA A 114 3.03 11.87 -27.00
CA ALA A 114 3.97 11.00 -26.26
C ALA A 114 5.40 11.59 -26.11
N ASN A 115 5.82 12.45 -27.04
CA ASN A 115 7.11 13.11 -27.00
C ASN A 115 7.18 14.30 -26.02
N THR A 116 6.02 14.86 -25.63
CA THR A 116 5.96 15.99 -24.68
C THR A 116 5.89 15.53 -23.23
N ILE A 117 5.53 14.26 -22.98
CA ILE A 117 5.43 13.69 -21.64
C ILE A 117 6.81 13.61 -20.97
N ARG A 118 6.86 14.11 -19.74
CA ARG A 118 8.08 14.08 -18.90
C ARG A 118 7.86 13.51 -17.51
N TYR A 119 6.61 13.44 -17.06
CA TYR A 119 6.25 13.04 -15.70
C TYR A 119 5.21 11.92 -15.73
N VAL A 120 5.32 11.02 -14.75
CA VAL A 120 4.37 9.95 -14.45
C VAL A 120 4.15 9.90 -12.95
N GLN A 121 2.94 9.56 -12.53
CA GLN A 121 2.57 9.32 -11.13
C GLN A 121 1.48 8.27 -11.02
#